data_AF-A0A6C0HC78-F1
#
_entry.id   AF-A0A6C0HC78-F1
#
_cell.length_a   1.000
_cell.length_b   1.000
_cell.length_c   1.000
_cell.angle_alpha   90.00
_cell.angle_beta   90.00
_cell.angle_gamma   90.00
#
_symmetry.space_group_name_H-M   'P 1'
#
loop_
_entity.id
_entity.type
_entity.pdbx_description
1 polymer ?
#
loop_
_entity_poly.entity_id
_entity_poly.type
_entity_poly.pdbx_seq_one_letter_code
_entity_poly.pdbx_strand_id
1 'polypeptide(L)'
;MTQRINIGEYGTKFTEYPAELTEFCKDKVKLPKLDALRGQAIALMAQPENRGIRFLTREDTAQFFAQIGIQTDDSIQPFNKDFGLKKMSGKGKYCLEYPFVLNTTHIQKRAGAKISGDRNEQIDAIKGWWRANLTEVPNEEWQIGHLDPTKPDATEANLAFQPPLQARYRDRFKWDPLFHTMWPTAEKELIPHFNQYYTEEEQRLIYEKLKEKFA
;
A
#
# COMPACT_ATOMS: atom_id res chain seq x y z
N MET A 1 -22.86 -2.69 -7.14
CA MET A 1 -22.18 -1.39 -7.32
C MET A 1 -21.72 -0.91 -5.96
N THR A 2 -20.46 -0.51 -5.81
CA THR A 2 -19.96 0.06 -4.55
C THR A 2 -20.30 1.55 -4.46
N GLN A 3 -20.76 2.02 -3.30
CA GLN A 3 -21.16 3.41 -3.07
C GLN A 3 -20.18 4.14 -2.14
N ARG A 4 -20.05 5.46 -2.25
CA ARG A 4 -19.26 6.23 -1.29
C ARG A 4 -19.98 6.25 0.06
N ILE A 5 -19.25 6.12 1.16
CA ILE A 5 -19.80 6.16 2.52
C ILE A 5 -20.37 7.54 2.85
N ASN A 6 -21.43 7.61 3.66
CA ASN A 6 -21.86 8.84 4.32
C ASN A 6 -21.10 8.99 5.65
N ILE A 7 -19.92 9.63 5.62
CA ILE A 7 -19.05 9.66 6.80
C ILE A 7 -19.60 10.50 7.96
N GLY A 8 -20.62 11.33 7.73
CA GLY A 8 -21.28 12.10 8.79
C GLY A 8 -22.01 11.24 9.82
N GLU A 9 -22.26 9.96 9.52
CA GLU A 9 -22.89 9.00 10.44
C GLU A 9 -21.89 8.46 11.49
N TYR A 10 -20.58 8.72 11.34
CA TYR A 10 -19.52 8.08 12.12
C TYR A 10 -18.80 9.06 13.05
N GLY A 11 -19.57 9.66 13.96
CA GLY A 11 -19.09 10.67 14.90
C GLY A 11 -18.47 10.16 16.20
N THR A 12 -18.42 8.85 16.42
CA THR A 12 -17.96 8.25 17.69
C THR A 12 -16.91 7.17 17.47
N LYS A 13 -16.02 6.99 18.47
CA LYS A 13 -15.03 5.92 18.44
C LYS A 13 -15.72 4.57 18.58
N PHE A 14 -15.29 3.61 17.78
CA PHE A 14 -15.68 2.21 17.93
C PHE A 14 -15.08 1.63 19.21
N THR A 15 -15.91 0.95 20.00
CA THR A 15 -15.53 0.25 21.23
C THR A 15 -15.35 -1.25 21.03
N GLU A 16 -15.82 -1.78 19.91
CA GLU A 16 -15.67 -3.18 19.53
C GLU A 16 -15.48 -3.35 18.00
N TYR A 17 -14.92 -4.49 17.63
CA TYR A 17 -14.92 -4.97 16.26
C TYR A 17 -16.19 -5.79 16.00
N PRO A 18 -16.73 -5.80 14.77
CA PRO A 18 -17.78 -6.73 14.39
C PRO A 18 -17.37 -8.18 14.72
N ALA A 19 -18.26 -8.95 15.36
CA ALA A 19 -17.95 -10.29 15.85
C ALA A 19 -17.37 -11.21 14.76
N GLU A 20 -17.90 -11.12 13.55
CA GLU A 20 -17.42 -11.88 12.40
C GLU A 20 -15.98 -11.54 11.99
N LEU A 21 -15.57 -10.27 12.08
CA LEU A 21 -14.18 -9.89 11.84
C LEU A 21 -13.28 -10.53 12.91
N THR A 22 -13.69 -10.45 14.17
CA THR A 22 -12.94 -11.02 15.30
C THR A 22 -12.77 -12.53 15.13
N GLU A 23 -13.83 -13.25 14.77
CA GLU A 23 -13.77 -14.70 14.53
C GLU A 23 -12.95 -15.02 13.27
N PHE A 24 -13.07 -14.23 12.19
CA PHE A 24 -12.25 -14.44 11.00
C PHE A 24 -10.77 -14.26 11.28
N CYS A 25 -10.40 -13.22 12.05
CA CYS A 25 -9.03 -12.90 12.38
C CYS A 25 -8.42 -13.81 13.46
N LYS A 26 -9.24 -14.55 14.21
CA LYS A 26 -8.81 -15.52 15.21
C LYS A 26 -7.77 -16.48 14.60
N ASP A 27 -6.59 -16.50 15.21
CA ASP A 27 -5.40 -17.27 14.79
C ASP A 27 -4.83 -16.94 13.40
N LYS A 28 -5.38 -15.96 12.67
CA LYS A 28 -4.91 -15.55 11.33
C LYS A 28 -4.18 -14.21 11.33
N VAL A 29 -4.77 -13.19 11.98
CA VAL A 29 -4.26 -11.81 12.00
C VAL A 29 -4.54 -11.18 13.35
N LYS A 30 -3.53 -10.55 13.95
CA LYS A 30 -3.71 -9.79 15.19
C LYS A 30 -4.37 -8.44 14.90
N LEU A 31 -5.61 -8.26 15.33
CA LEU A 31 -6.30 -6.97 15.23
C LEU A 31 -5.58 -5.90 16.07
N PRO A 32 -5.40 -4.68 15.53
CA PRO A 32 -4.91 -3.55 16.33
C PRO A 32 -5.83 -3.23 17.50
N LYS A 33 -5.32 -2.52 18.50
CA LYS A 33 -6.17 -1.99 19.57
C LYS A 33 -7.10 -0.92 19.03
N LEU A 34 -8.34 -0.88 19.50
CA LEU A 34 -9.34 0.10 19.06
C LEU A 34 -9.03 1.53 19.50
N ASP A 35 -8.24 1.74 20.54
CA ASP A 35 -7.76 3.09 20.92
C ASP A 35 -6.77 3.69 19.90
N ALA A 36 -6.21 2.88 19.00
CA ALA A 36 -5.26 3.31 17.99
C ALA A 36 -5.94 3.76 16.68
N LEU A 37 -5.28 4.67 15.97
CA LEU A 37 -5.63 5.15 14.61
C LEU A 37 -6.04 4.01 13.66
N ARG A 38 -5.18 2.99 13.55
CA ARG A 38 -5.43 1.84 12.68
C ARG A 38 -6.58 0.98 13.17
N GLY A 39 -6.80 0.90 14.48
CA GLY A 39 -7.90 0.13 15.04
C GLY A 39 -9.25 0.70 14.65
N GLN A 40 -9.41 2.02 14.77
CA GLN A 40 -10.61 2.74 14.36
C GLN A 40 -10.87 2.65 12.85
N ALA A 41 -9.83 2.80 12.03
CA ALA A 41 -9.96 2.66 10.57
C ALA A 41 -10.45 1.26 10.14
N ILE A 42 -9.90 0.21 10.75
CA ILE A 42 -10.32 -1.17 10.47
C ILE A 42 -11.76 -1.40 10.93
N ALA A 43 -12.12 -0.91 12.13
CA ALA A 43 -13.47 -1.04 12.66
C ALA A 43 -14.50 -0.40 11.72
N LEU A 44 -14.20 0.80 11.19
CA LEU A 44 -15.06 1.48 10.23
C LEU A 44 -15.25 0.69 8.94
N MET A 45 -14.16 0.24 8.32
CA MET A 45 -14.22 -0.53 7.06
C MET A 45 -14.88 -1.90 7.24
N ALA A 46 -14.88 -2.44 8.46
CA ALA A 46 -15.41 -3.77 8.75
C ALA A 46 -16.90 -3.77 9.14
N GLN A 47 -17.53 -2.61 9.33
CA GLN A 47 -18.96 -2.55 9.65
C GLN A 47 -19.78 -3.27 8.57
N PRO A 48 -20.84 -4.02 8.94
CA PRO A 48 -21.65 -4.79 8.00
C PRO A 48 -22.18 -4.01 6.80
N GLU A 49 -22.56 -2.75 7.01
CA GLU A 49 -23.05 -1.83 6.00
C GLU A 49 -21.95 -1.26 5.09
N ASN A 50 -20.67 -1.39 5.49
CA ASN A 50 -19.53 -0.82 4.76
C ASN A 50 -18.73 -1.87 4.00
N ARG A 51 -18.35 -2.98 4.65
CA ARG A 51 -17.46 -4.00 4.09
C ARG A 51 -17.98 -4.56 2.76
N GLY A 52 -17.15 -4.56 1.71
CA GLY A 52 -17.53 -5.02 0.37
C GLY A 52 -18.58 -4.17 -0.38
N ILE A 53 -19.18 -3.16 0.27
CA ILE A 53 -20.35 -2.43 -0.25
C ILE A 53 -20.05 -0.93 -0.40
N ARG A 54 -19.52 -0.29 0.64
CA ARG A 54 -19.21 1.14 0.66
C ARG A 54 -17.71 1.38 0.67
N PHE A 55 -17.26 2.50 0.13
CA PHE A 55 -15.84 2.88 0.15
C PHE A 55 -15.65 4.27 0.75
N LEU A 56 -14.47 4.48 1.32
CA LEU A 56 -13.99 5.78 1.79
C LEU A 56 -13.07 6.41 0.76
N THR A 57 -13.12 7.74 0.64
CA THR A 57 -12.12 8.57 -0.05
C THR A 57 -11.17 9.23 0.96
N ARG A 58 -10.17 9.96 0.46
CA ARG A 58 -9.25 10.75 1.30
C ARG A 58 -9.98 11.75 2.20
N GLU A 59 -11.00 12.39 1.67
CA GLU A 59 -11.79 13.39 2.39
C GLU A 59 -12.54 12.71 3.54
N ASP A 60 -13.12 11.53 3.27
CA ASP A 60 -13.85 10.75 4.27
C ASP A 60 -12.92 10.31 5.41
N THR A 61 -11.69 9.87 5.09
CA THR A 61 -10.73 9.44 6.13
C THR A 61 -10.30 10.59 7.04
N ALA A 62 -10.08 11.79 6.48
CA ALA A 62 -9.76 12.98 7.27
C ALA A 62 -10.93 13.40 8.15
N GLN A 63 -12.15 13.43 7.58
CA GLN A 63 -13.35 13.81 8.29
C GLN A 63 -13.66 12.84 9.44
N PHE A 64 -13.48 11.54 9.23
CA PHE A 64 -13.69 10.53 10.28
C PHE A 64 -12.82 10.79 11.52
N PHE A 65 -11.50 10.93 11.33
CA PHE A 65 -10.58 11.10 12.45
C PHE A 65 -10.82 12.42 13.20
N ALA A 66 -11.15 13.49 12.48
CA ALA A 66 -11.55 14.75 13.09
C ALA A 66 -12.80 14.60 13.97
N GLN A 67 -13.84 13.92 13.46
CA GLN A 67 -15.10 13.71 14.20
C GLN A 67 -14.91 12.90 15.48
N ILE A 68 -14.07 11.85 15.45
CA ILE A 68 -13.82 11.00 16.61
C ILE A 68 -12.72 11.52 17.54
N GLY A 69 -12.20 12.72 17.30
CA GLY A 69 -11.20 13.38 18.14
C GLY A 69 -9.83 12.69 18.13
N ILE A 70 -9.40 12.15 16.99
CA ILE A 70 -8.06 11.59 16.81
C ILE A 70 -7.27 12.47 15.84
N GLN A 71 -6.15 13.02 16.30
CA GLN A 71 -5.24 13.78 15.45
C GLN A 71 -4.36 12.85 14.62
N THR A 72 -4.17 13.19 13.34
CA THR A 72 -3.25 12.49 12.44
C THR A 72 -2.85 13.36 11.27
N ASP A 73 -1.57 13.33 10.93
CA ASP A 73 -1.02 14.04 9.77
C ASP A 73 -1.25 13.25 8.46
N ASP A 74 -1.56 11.96 8.55
CA ASP A 74 -1.82 11.08 7.42
C ASP A 74 -3.03 10.19 7.70
N SER A 75 -4.22 10.75 7.48
CA SER A 75 -5.50 10.07 7.67
C SER A 75 -5.70 8.88 6.74
N ILE A 76 -5.00 8.80 5.61
CA ILE A 76 -5.14 7.70 4.66
C ILE A 76 -4.37 6.47 5.13
N GLN A 77 -3.19 6.65 5.72
CA GLN A 77 -2.31 5.54 6.08
C GLN A 77 -2.97 4.43 6.91
N PRO A 78 -3.80 4.73 7.92
CA PRO A 78 -4.56 3.73 8.67
C PRO A 78 -5.47 2.85 7.81
N PHE A 79 -6.01 3.38 6.71
CA PHE A 79 -6.88 2.67 5.78
C PHE A 79 -6.09 1.97 4.66
N ASN A 80 -4.99 2.56 4.21
CA ASN A 80 -4.24 2.06 3.06
C ASN A 80 -3.17 1.02 3.42
N LYS A 81 -2.48 1.15 4.56
CA LYS A 81 -1.40 0.20 4.92
C LYS A 81 -1.94 -1.21 5.13
N ASP A 82 -1.16 -2.19 4.69
CA ASP A 82 -1.50 -3.59 4.86
C ASP A 82 -1.53 -3.98 6.34
N PHE A 83 -2.52 -4.77 6.72
CA PHE A 83 -2.61 -5.38 8.05
C PHE A 83 -3.00 -6.86 7.99
N GLY A 84 -2.95 -7.47 6.79
CA GLY A 84 -3.24 -8.89 6.60
C GLY A 84 -4.64 -9.20 6.10
N LEU A 85 -5.50 -8.20 5.85
CA LEU A 85 -6.77 -8.37 5.14
C LEU A 85 -6.75 -7.70 3.77
N LYS A 86 -7.35 -8.34 2.78
CA LYS A 86 -7.55 -7.77 1.44
C LYS A 86 -8.52 -6.59 1.50
N LYS A 87 -8.27 -5.66 0.59
CA LYS A 87 -9.09 -4.50 0.35
C LYS A 87 -9.68 -4.60 -1.04
N MET A 88 -10.83 -3.99 -1.24
CA MET A 88 -11.42 -3.87 -2.56
C MET A 88 -10.44 -3.18 -3.52
N SER A 89 -10.41 -3.63 -4.77
CA SER A 89 -9.62 -2.98 -5.82
C SER A 89 -10.19 -1.61 -6.18
N GLY A 90 -9.38 -0.56 -6.09
CA GLY A 90 -9.77 0.77 -6.56
C GLY A 90 -8.84 1.87 -6.05
N LYS A 91 -8.22 2.62 -6.97
CA LYS A 91 -7.36 3.75 -6.59
C LYS A 91 -8.19 4.80 -5.84
N GLY A 92 -7.75 5.17 -4.64
CA GLY A 92 -8.42 6.16 -3.80
C GLY A 92 -9.75 5.70 -3.18
N LYS A 93 -10.08 4.41 -3.25
CA LYS A 93 -11.27 3.82 -2.65
C LYS A 93 -10.85 2.81 -1.58
N TYR A 94 -11.08 3.13 -0.32
CA TYR A 94 -10.67 2.29 0.80
C TYR A 94 -11.87 1.54 1.36
N CYS A 95 -11.82 0.21 1.32
CA CYS A 95 -12.76 -0.67 2.00
C CYS A 95 -12.15 -2.08 2.10
N LEU A 96 -12.57 -2.83 3.12
CA LEU A 96 -12.27 -4.25 3.21
C LEU A 96 -13.10 -5.05 2.19
N GLU A 97 -12.47 -6.05 1.59
CA GLU A 97 -13.18 -7.04 0.79
C GLU A 97 -14.08 -7.88 1.71
N TYR A 98 -15.25 -8.29 1.21
CA TYR A 98 -16.18 -9.15 1.91
C TYR A 98 -16.79 -10.21 0.98
N PRO A 99 -16.85 -11.51 1.36
CA PRO A 99 -16.35 -12.11 2.60
C PRO A 99 -14.87 -11.82 2.87
N PHE A 100 -14.46 -11.74 4.14
CA PHE A 100 -13.09 -11.34 4.47
C PHE A 100 -12.06 -12.31 3.86
N VAL A 101 -11.00 -11.76 3.27
CA VAL A 101 -9.90 -12.53 2.66
C VAL A 101 -8.57 -12.05 3.23
N LEU A 102 -7.64 -12.98 3.47
CA LEU A 102 -6.29 -12.62 3.90
C LEU A 102 -5.50 -11.97 2.75
N ASN A 103 -4.83 -10.87 3.06
CA ASN A 103 -3.78 -10.34 2.18
C ASN A 103 -2.47 -11.04 2.50
N THR A 104 -2.13 -12.02 1.68
CA THR A 104 -1.03 -12.94 1.96
C THR A 104 0.29 -12.51 1.34
N THR A 105 0.33 -11.50 0.46
CA THR A 105 1.52 -11.18 -0.34
C THR A 105 2.74 -10.78 0.51
N HIS A 106 2.53 -10.10 1.64
CA HIS A 106 3.61 -9.77 2.58
C HIS A 106 3.82 -10.82 3.69
N ILE A 107 2.79 -11.63 3.97
CA ILE A 107 2.77 -12.63 5.04
C ILE A 107 3.37 -13.95 4.56
N GLN A 108 3.03 -14.44 3.36
CA GLN A 108 3.47 -15.73 2.83
C GLN A 108 4.98 -15.85 2.65
N LYS A 109 5.66 -14.79 2.18
CA LYS A 109 7.13 -14.81 2.06
C LYS A 109 7.87 -14.96 3.40
N ARG A 110 7.17 -14.77 4.52
CA ARG A 110 7.70 -14.85 5.90
C ARG A 110 6.89 -15.83 6.76
N ALA A 111 5.89 -16.51 6.21
CA ALA A 111 5.02 -17.39 6.96
C ALA A 111 5.84 -18.62 7.38
N GLY A 112 6.01 -18.82 8.68
CA GLY A 112 6.88 -19.88 9.22
C GLY A 112 8.37 -19.56 9.20
N ALA A 113 8.80 -18.42 8.64
CA ALA A 113 10.20 -18.02 8.61
C ALA A 113 10.67 -17.65 10.02
N LYS A 114 11.55 -18.48 10.60
CA LYS A 114 12.22 -18.24 11.88
C LYS A 114 13.72 -18.15 11.65
N ILE A 115 14.40 -17.28 12.40
CA ILE A 115 15.87 -17.23 12.41
C ILE A 115 16.44 -18.46 13.15
N SER A 116 15.65 -19.05 14.05
CA SER A 116 15.96 -20.34 14.67
C SER A 116 15.57 -21.51 13.76
N GLY A 117 16.37 -22.58 13.75
CA GLY A 117 16.20 -23.76 12.90
C GLY A 117 17.26 -23.85 11.80
N ASP A 118 17.04 -24.72 10.82
CA ASP A 118 17.96 -24.87 9.68
C ASP A 118 17.88 -23.66 8.75
N ARG A 119 18.99 -22.92 8.67
CA ARG A 119 19.11 -21.73 7.84
C ARG A 119 18.83 -22.00 6.36
N ASN A 120 19.28 -23.12 5.82
CA ASN A 120 19.19 -23.41 4.39
C ASN A 120 17.75 -23.76 4.00
N GLU A 121 17.03 -24.52 4.81
CA GLU A 121 15.60 -24.81 4.57
C GLU A 121 14.77 -23.53 4.53
N GLN A 122 15.02 -22.60 5.47
CA GLN A 122 14.33 -21.32 5.53
C GLN A 122 14.65 -20.43 4.32
N ILE A 123 15.91 -20.43 3.88
CA ILE A 123 16.34 -19.75 2.66
C ILE A 123 15.65 -20.35 1.43
N ASP A 124 15.56 -21.67 1.35
CA ASP A 124 15.00 -22.36 0.19
C ASP A 124 13.47 -22.21 0.12
N ALA A 125 12.77 -22.12 1.26
CA ALA A 125 11.36 -21.74 1.30
C ALA A 125 11.12 -20.33 0.72
N ILE A 126 11.97 -19.36 1.07
CA ILE A 126 11.90 -17.99 0.53
C ILE A 126 12.20 -17.99 -0.98
N LYS A 127 13.23 -18.73 -1.42
CA LYS A 127 13.55 -18.89 -2.85
C LYS A 127 12.39 -19.53 -3.63
N GLY A 128 11.74 -20.53 -3.05
CA GLY A 128 10.56 -21.18 -3.65
C GLY A 128 9.42 -20.20 -3.85
N TRP A 129 9.13 -19.36 -2.85
CA TRP A 129 8.14 -18.30 -2.98
C TRP A 129 8.50 -17.31 -4.11
N TRP A 130 9.76 -16.87 -4.18
CA TRP A 130 10.23 -16.00 -5.25
C TRP A 130 10.09 -16.65 -6.62
N ARG A 131 10.43 -17.93 -6.75
CA ARG A 131 10.31 -18.67 -8.00
C ARG A 131 8.86 -18.66 -8.50
N ALA A 132 7.92 -19.04 -7.64
CA ALA A 132 6.49 -19.05 -7.97
C ALA A 132 5.90 -17.68 -8.31
N ASN A 133 6.44 -16.59 -7.74
CA ASN A 133 5.85 -15.23 -7.86
C ASN A 133 6.64 -14.27 -8.75
N LEU A 134 7.80 -14.68 -9.27
CA LEU A 134 8.61 -13.88 -10.19
C LEU A 134 8.95 -14.61 -11.47
N THR A 135 9.35 -15.89 -11.41
CA THR A 135 9.90 -16.60 -12.56
C THR A 135 8.94 -17.59 -13.18
N GLU A 136 8.07 -18.21 -12.38
CA GLU A 136 7.10 -19.23 -12.81
C GLU A 136 5.66 -18.69 -12.91
N VAL A 137 5.50 -17.36 -12.94
CA VAL A 137 4.19 -16.73 -13.15
C VAL A 137 3.70 -17.05 -14.57
N PRO A 138 2.43 -17.47 -14.78
CA PRO A 138 1.89 -17.73 -16.11
C PRO A 138 2.03 -16.52 -17.04
N ASN A 139 2.39 -16.73 -18.30
CA ASN A 139 2.72 -15.65 -19.26
C ASN A 139 1.59 -14.63 -19.42
N GLU A 140 0.33 -15.07 -19.35
CA GLU A 140 -0.87 -14.23 -19.41
C GLU A 140 -0.99 -13.22 -18.27
N GLU A 141 -0.30 -13.43 -17.15
CA GLU A 141 -0.27 -12.52 -16.01
C GLU A 141 0.91 -11.52 -16.09
N TRP A 142 1.86 -11.71 -17.02
CA TRP A 142 2.98 -10.79 -17.17
C TRP A 142 2.50 -9.44 -17.73
N GLN A 143 3.11 -8.37 -17.23
CA GLN A 143 2.71 -7.00 -17.53
C GLN A 143 3.82 -6.27 -18.27
N ILE A 144 3.47 -5.29 -19.09
CA ILE A 144 4.46 -4.40 -19.70
C ILE A 144 5.18 -3.64 -18.57
N GLY A 145 6.50 -3.82 -18.48
CA GLY A 145 7.38 -3.26 -17.48
C GLY A 145 7.90 -1.86 -17.83
N HIS A 146 8.97 -1.45 -17.15
CA HIS A 146 9.54 -0.10 -17.25
C HIS A 146 10.39 0.08 -18.51
N LEU A 147 10.61 1.34 -18.89
CA LEU A 147 11.65 1.72 -19.84
C LEU A 147 13.04 1.39 -19.28
N ASP A 148 13.96 0.92 -20.12
CA ASP A 148 15.38 0.83 -19.78
C ASP A 148 15.93 2.27 -19.64
N PRO A 149 16.33 2.69 -18.42
CA PRO A 149 16.77 4.07 -18.17
C PRO A 149 18.14 4.36 -18.80
N THR A 150 18.87 3.34 -19.27
CA THR A 150 20.15 3.53 -19.96
C THR A 150 19.98 3.91 -21.43
N LYS A 151 18.75 3.85 -21.95
CA LYS A 151 18.42 4.18 -23.33
C LYS A 151 17.53 5.43 -23.40
N PRO A 152 17.86 6.43 -24.23
CA PRO A 152 17.06 7.63 -24.43
C PRO A 152 15.89 7.37 -25.39
N ASP A 153 15.26 6.21 -25.30
CA ASP A 153 14.16 5.77 -26.17
C ASP A 153 12.91 5.54 -25.31
N ALA A 154 11.83 6.25 -25.62
CA ALA A 154 10.55 6.12 -24.90
C ALA A 154 9.53 5.28 -25.67
N THR A 155 9.92 4.66 -26.78
CA THR A 155 9.05 3.83 -27.60
C THR A 155 8.87 2.43 -27.02
N GLU A 156 7.93 1.66 -27.60
CA GLU A 156 7.71 0.25 -27.24
C GLU A 156 8.97 -0.61 -27.38
N ALA A 157 9.90 -0.24 -28.27
CA ALA A 157 11.17 -0.92 -28.44
C ALA A 157 12.06 -0.87 -27.18
N ASN A 158 11.77 0.03 -26.24
CA ASN A 158 12.46 0.15 -24.97
C ASN A 158 11.68 -0.41 -23.76
N LEU A 159 10.59 -1.15 -24.00
CA LEU A 159 9.81 -1.81 -22.97
C LEU A 159 10.19 -3.29 -22.85
N ALA A 160 10.08 -3.84 -21.64
CA ALA A 160 10.26 -5.26 -21.37
C ALA A 160 9.11 -5.79 -20.51
N PHE A 161 8.69 -7.04 -20.71
CA PHE A 161 7.69 -7.67 -19.82
C PHE A 161 8.29 -7.95 -18.44
N GLN A 162 7.46 -7.77 -17.41
CA GLN A 162 7.82 -7.99 -16.01
C GLN A 162 6.67 -8.70 -15.28
N PRO A 163 6.98 -9.50 -14.24
CA PRO A 163 5.94 -10.08 -13.40
C PRO A 163 5.18 -8.98 -12.63
N PRO A 164 3.91 -9.22 -12.24
CA PRO A 164 3.03 -8.22 -11.61
C PRO A 164 3.63 -7.47 -10.42
N LEU A 165 4.51 -8.13 -9.65
CA LEU A 165 5.11 -7.56 -8.45
C LEU A 165 6.05 -6.38 -8.77
N GLN A 166 6.74 -6.41 -9.90
CA GLN A 166 7.69 -5.36 -10.29
C GLN A 166 7.01 -4.20 -11.00
N ALA A 167 5.95 -4.45 -11.76
CA ALA A 167 5.20 -3.42 -12.49
C ALA A 167 4.60 -2.31 -11.61
N ARG A 168 4.40 -2.54 -10.30
CA ARG A 168 3.88 -1.52 -9.36
C ARG A 168 4.75 -0.27 -9.22
N TYR A 169 6.03 -0.36 -9.58
CA TYR A 169 6.98 0.75 -9.55
C TYR A 169 7.09 1.49 -10.89
N ARG A 170 6.36 1.00 -11.92
CA ARG A 170 6.46 1.44 -13.32
C ARG A 170 6.29 2.94 -13.47
N ASP A 171 7.30 3.55 -14.07
CA ASP A 171 7.43 4.98 -14.37
C ASP A 171 7.41 5.92 -13.16
N ARG A 172 7.23 5.41 -11.94
CA ARG A 172 7.24 6.21 -10.71
C ARG A 172 8.67 6.44 -10.24
N PHE A 173 9.54 5.45 -10.43
CA PHE A 173 10.94 5.52 -9.98
C PHE A 173 11.90 5.23 -11.14
N LYS A 174 13.00 5.99 -11.19
CA LYS A 174 14.16 5.74 -12.05
C LYS A 174 15.21 4.99 -11.25
N TRP A 175 15.85 3.99 -11.84
CA TRP A 175 16.95 3.25 -11.22
C TRP A 175 18.29 3.80 -11.66
N ASP A 176 19.31 3.64 -10.82
CA ASP A 176 20.69 3.76 -11.28
C ASP A 176 21.01 2.65 -12.29
N PRO A 177 22.04 2.81 -13.14
CA PRO A 177 22.37 1.83 -14.16
C PRO A 177 22.63 0.41 -13.63
N LEU A 178 22.95 0.29 -12.34
CA LEU A 178 23.23 -0.99 -11.67
C LEU A 178 22.03 -1.54 -10.88
N PHE A 179 20.87 -0.88 -10.90
CA PHE A 179 19.66 -1.28 -10.16
C PHE A 179 19.86 -1.40 -8.63
N HIS A 180 20.83 -0.71 -8.07
CA HIS A 180 21.10 -0.66 -6.63
C HIS A 180 20.30 0.43 -5.92
N THR A 181 20.06 1.55 -6.60
CA THR A 181 19.43 2.74 -6.03
C THR A 181 18.28 3.19 -6.93
N MET A 182 17.19 3.63 -6.31
CA MET A 182 16.06 4.21 -7.03
C MET A 182 15.82 5.65 -6.58
N TRP A 183 15.47 6.50 -7.54
CA TRP A 183 15.05 7.87 -7.29
C TRP A 183 13.62 8.08 -7.81
N PRO A 184 12.80 8.87 -7.13
CA PRO A 184 11.49 9.23 -7.66
C PRO A 184 11.66 10.03 -8.96
N THR A 185 10.81 9.76 -9.94
CA THR A 185 10.72 10.58 -11.16
C THR A 185 10.05 11.91 -10.80
N ALA A 186 10.48 13.01 -11.43
CA ALA A 186 9.98 14.34 -11.09
C ALA A 186 8.45 14.44 -11.25
N GLU A 187 7.94 14.08 -12.44
CA GLU A 187 6.53 14.28 -12.80
C GLU A 187 5.58 13.26 -12.17
N LYS A 188 5.95 11.97 -12.18
CA LYS A 188 5.02 10.88 -11.81
C LYS A 188 5.07 10.54 -10.33
N GLU A 189 6.16 10.84 -9.62
CA GLU A 189 6.31 10.48 -8.20
C GLU A 189 6.69 11.66 -7.30
N LEU A 190 7.76 12.39 -7.59
CA LEU A 190 8.31 13.36 -6.65
C LEU A 190 7.40 14.58 -6.48
N ILE A 191 6.98 15.24 -7.56
CA ILE A 191 6.15 16.45 -7.48
C ILE A 191 4.77 16.16 -6.86
N PRO A 192 4.02 15.11 -7.28
CA PRO A 192 2.71 14.83 -6.70
C PRO A 192 2.76 14.41 -5.22
N HIS A 193 3.92 13.96 -4.75
CA HIS A 193 4.10 13.42 -3.40
C HIS A 193 5.24 14.13 -2.64
N PHE A 194 5.58 15.37 -2.99
CA PHE A 194 6.77 16.06 -2.46
C PHE A 194 6.77 16.13 -0.93
N ASN A 195 5.60 16.39 -0.35
CA ASN A 195 5.37 16.44 1.09
C ASN A 195 5.50 15.08 1.80
N GLN A 196 5.54 13.97 1.06
CA GLN A 196 5.84 12.64 1.61
C GLN A 196 7.35 12.39 1.72
N TYR A 197 8.14 13.11 0.93
CA TYR A 197 9.60 12.93 0.85
C TYR A 197 10.37 13.98 1.65
N TYR A 198 9.84 15.20 1.76
CA TYR A 198 10.55 16.33 2.33
C TYR A 198 9.64 17.21 3.19
N THR A 199 10.14 17.67 4.35
CA THR A 199 9.45 18.67 5.18
C THR A 199 9.43 20.04 4.49
N GLU A 200 8.64 20.99 5.00
CA GLU A 200 8.63 22.35 4.45
C GLU A 200 10.01 23.02 4.53
N GLU A 201 10.77 22.80 5.60
CA GLU A 201 12.14 23.32 5.73
C GLU A 201 13.07 22.74 4.67
N GLU A 202 13.00 21.42 4.43
CA GLU A 202 13.80 20.75 3.40
C GLU A 202 13.40 21.20 2.00
N GLN A 203 12.11 21.43 1.76
CA GLN A 203 11.61 21.97 0.51
C GLN A 203 12.15 23.37 0.24
N ARG A 204 12.20 24.25 1.26
CA ARG A 204 12.80 25.59 1.13
C ARG A 204 14.29 25.50 0.81
N LEU A 205 15.03 24.61 1.46
CA LEU A 205 16.44 24.39 1.15
C LEU A 205 16.65 23.93 -0.30
N ILE A 206 15.82 22.98 -0.77
CA ILE A 206 15.85 22.50 -2.16
C ILE A 206 15.52 23.65 -3.11
N TYR A 207 14.48 24.44 -2.82
CA TYR A 207 14.07 25.58 -3.64
C TYR A 207 15.18 26.61 -3.79
N GLU A 208 15.78 27.07 -2.69
CA GLU A 208 16.88 28.04 -2.75
C GLU A 208 18.06 27.49 -3.56
N LYS A 209 18.38 26.20 -3.39
CA LYS A 209 19.48 25.58 -4.15
C LYS A 209 19.19 25.45 -5.64
N LEU A 210 17.96 25.09 -6.01
CA LEU A 210 17.55 25.02 -7.42
C LEU A 210 17.50 26.41 -8.04
N LYS A 211 17.04 27.41 -7.28
CA LYS A 211 17.02 28.82 -7.69
C LYS A 211 18.42 29.31 -7.99
N GLU A 212 19.40 29.08 -7.11
CA GLU A 212 20.82 29.40 -7.40
C GLU A 212 21.34 28.74 -8.68
N LYS A 213 20.94 27.50 -8.94
CA LYS A 213 21.43 26.71 -10.07
C LYS A 213 20.86 27.15 -11.42
N PHE A 214 19.63 27.65 -11.43
CA PHE A 214 18.88 27.99 -12.64
C PHE A 214 18.59 29.50 -12.79
N ALA A 215 19.13 30.34 -11.89
CA ALA A 215 19.10 31.79 -11.99
C ALA A 215 20.03 32.33 -13.09
#